data_AF-A0A9W9G0B3-F1
#
_entry.id   AF-A0A9W9G0B3-F1
#
_cell.length_a   1.000
_cell.length_b   1.000
_cell.length_c   1.000
_cell.angle_alpha   90.00
_cell.angle_beta   90.00
_cell.angle_gamma   90.00
#
_symmetry.space_group_name_H-M   'P 1'
#
loop_
_entity.id
_entity.type
_entity.pdbx_description
1 polymer ?
#
loop_
_entity_poly.entity_id
_entity_poly.type
_entity_poly.pdbx_seq_one_letter_code
_entity_poly.pdbx_strand_id
1 'polypeptide(L)'
;MAQNPFAGPPPSYEAAVDASRANGSNTAQGDPPPYHNWQEAVPDTSVFPPPPVQGYYSSGTGNASADDADRAHEFCDSTPLWIPTMPSSAVWRDVHEHRNLRPVQPVEFQGTLKSSSQGRWSGATRDRNGDCLVVSHLPLYFAAMDSPLLRNDGHDTVIYFEVKLKGLRAGPGSGEGESGFSIGFVAQPYPSWRSPGWERGSLGVCSDDGCRFVNDSWGGRDFTTPFQVGETVGLGMVFSAPKGIRRSSSDKKEMSRMCDVEIFFTRNGRRAGGWNLHEEMDADSGGIEGLEGDFDLYGAIGLFGGIDFESCFNPAGWLWKP
;
A
#
# COMPACT_ATOMS: atom_id res chain seq x y z
N MET A 1 57.60 9.31 20.09
CA MET A 1 57.29 9.21 18.64
C MET A 1 57.72 7.83 18.18
N ALA A 2 56.78 6.92 17.98
CA ALA A 2 57.02 5.55 17.54
C ALA A 2 56.30 5.36 16.19
N GLN A 3 57.04 4.89 15.19
CA GLN A 3 56.62 4.75 13.79
C GLN A 3 55.84 3.43 13.57
N ASN A 4 54.81 3.51 12.73
CA ASN A 4 53.87 2.45 12.37
C ASN A 4 54.47 1.58 11.23
N PRO A 5 54.53 0.23 11.32
CA PRO A 5 55.35 -0.59 10.41
C PRO A 5 54.65 -1.12 9.14
N PHE A 6 53.45 -0.63 8.79
CA PHE A 6 52.70 -1.14 7.64
C PHE A 6 52.48 -0.07 6.58
N ALA A 7 53.49 0.13 5.73
CA ALA A 7 53.37 0.86 4.47
C ALA A 7 54.25 0.18 3.42
N GLY A 8 53.74 -0.91 2.84
CA GLY A 8 54.31 -1.56 1.65
C GLY A 8 53.17 -2.01 0.73
N PRO A 9 53.32 -1.91 -0.61
CA PRO A 9 52.28 -2.32 -1.54
C PRO A 9 52.09 -3.85 -1.50
N PRO A 10 50.88 -4.36 -1.80
CA PRO A 10 50.62 -5.79 -1.79
C PRO A 10 51.43 -6.51 -2.89
N PRO A 11 51.84 -7.77 -2.66
CA PRO A 11 52.65 -8.53 -3.61
C PRO A 11 51.88 -8.84 -4.90
N SER A 12 52.59 -8.85 -6.03
CA SER A 12 52.03 -9.15 -7.35
C SER A 12 51.69 -10.63 -7.51
N TYR A 13 50.74 -10.93 -8.39
CA TYR A 13 50.24 -12.27 -8.69
C TYR A 13 51.34 -13.27 -9.08
N GLU A 14 52.43 -12.80 -9.68
CA GLU A 14 53.57 -13.62 -10.11
C GLU A 14 54.36 -14.20 -8.92
N ALA A 15 54.44 -13.48 -7.80
CA ALA A 15 55.15 -13.93 -6.60
C ALA A 15 54.43 -15.08 -5.86
N ALA A 16 53.11 -15.22 -6.05
CA ALA A 16 52.32 -16.30 -5.46
C ALA A 16 52.48 -17.63 -6.22
N VAL A 17 52.80 -17.59 -7.50
CA VAL A 17 52.92 -18.80 -8.34
C VAL A 17 54.27 -19.49 -8.12
N ASP A 18 55.35 -18.75 -7.88
CA ASP A 18 56.67 -19.33 -7.63
C ASP A 18 56.81 -20.00 -6.26
N ALA A 19 56.05 -19.55 -5.25
CA ALA A 19 55.99 -20.22 -3.94
C ALA A 19 55.38 -21.64 -4.02
N SER A 20 54.56 -21.92 -5.03
CA SER A 20 53.93 -23.24 -5.22
C SER A 20 54.84 -24.27 -5.88
N ARG A 21 55.96 -23.85 -6.50
CA ARG A 21 56.88 -24.73 -7.24
C ARG A 21 58.05 -25.27 -6.41
N ALA A 22 58.23 -24.80 -5.18
CA ALA A 22 59.36 -25.18 -4.32
C ALA A 22 59.08 -26.36 -3.37
N ASN A 23 57.84 -26.86 -3.28
CA ASN A 23 57.47 -27.97 -2.38
C ASN A 23 57.08 -29.23 -3.18
N GLY A 24 58.10 -29.92 -3.68
CA GLY A 24 57.95 -31.27 -4.23
C GLY A 24 57.85 -32.31 -3.11
N SER A 25 56.69 -32.91 -2.93
CA SER A 25 56.57 -34.23 -2.31
C SER A 25 55.43 -35.02 -2.93
N ASN A 26 55.78 -36.20 -3.46
CA ASN A 26 54.90 -37.23 -4.02
C ASN A 26 53.63 -37.50 -3.20
N THR A 27 52.46 -37.29 -3.79
CA THR A 27 51.25 -38.09 -3.53
C THR A 27 50.43 -38.22 -4.83
N ALA A 28 49.84 -39.39 -5.00
CA ALA A 28 49.21 -39.89 -6.22
C ALA A 28 48.25 -38.90 -6.91
N GLN A 29 48.31 -38.86 -8.24
CA GLN A 29 47.24 -38.35 -9.09
C GLN A 29 45.96 -39.16 -8.81
N GLY A 30 45.14 -38.69 -7.88
CA GLY A 30 43.72 -38.99 -7.87
C GLY A 30 43.04 -38.09 -8.89
N ASP A 31 42.15 -38.65 -9.70
CA ASP A 31 41.26 -37.83 -10.53
C ASP A 31 40.62 -36.73 -9.67
N PRO A 32 40.47 -35.49 -10.18
CA PRO A 32 39.75 -34.45 -9.46
C PRO A 32 38.36 -35.01 -9.10
N PRO A 33 37.85 -34.75 -7.88
CA PRO A 33 36.52 -35.19 -7.51
C PRO A 33 35.54 -34.72 -8.59
N PRO A 34 34.59 -35.57 -9.02
CA PRO A 34 33.68 -35.21 -10.09
C PRO A 34 33.03 -33.88 -9.71
N TYR A 35 33.23 -32.87 -10.56
CA TYR A 35 32.61 -31.55 -10.41
C TYR A 35 31.16 -31.79 -10.00
N HIS A 36 30.80 -31.32 -8.80
CA HIS A 36 29.43 -31.45 -8.33
C HIS A 36 28.51 -30.93 -9.41
N ASN A 37 27.55 -31.78 -9.81
CA ASN A 37 26.60 -31.56 -10.89
C ASN A 37 25.59 -30.50 -10.44
N TRP A 38 26.06 -29.27 -10.20
CA TRP A 38 25.25 -28.18 -9.66
C TRP A 38 24.06 -27.90 -10.58
N GLN A 39 24.23 -28.12 -11.89
CA GLN A 39 23.18 -28.00 -12.90
C GLN A 39 22.04 -29.02 -12.73
N GLU A 40 22.30 -30.20 -12.15
CA GLU A 40 21.25 -31.16 -11.78
C GLU A 40 20.67 -30.90 -10.39
N ALA A 41 21.36 -30.12 -9.55
CA ALA A 41 20.93 -29.73 -8.22
C ALA A 41 20.10 -28.43 -8.20
N VAL A 42 20.14 -27.62 -9.26
CA VAL A 42 19.22 -26.48 -9.43
C VAL A 42 17.91 -27.02 -10.00
N PRO A 43 16.79 -26.99 -9.23
CA PRO A 43 15.49 -27.32 -9.77
C PRO A 43 15.18 -26.43 -10.96
N ASP A 44 14.40 -26.92 -11.92
CA ASP A 44 13.89 -26.11 -13.02
C ASP A 44 13.32 -24.79 -12.47
N THR A 45 13.96 -23.67 -12.77
CA THR A 45 13.58 -22.38 -12.19
C THR A 45 12.28 -21.84 -12.80
N SER A 46 11.74 -22.50 -13.83
CA SER A 46 10.45 -22.16 -14.42
C SER A 46 9.24 -22.59 -13.59
N VAL A 47 9.42 -23.45 -12.58
CA VAL A 47 8.38 -23.79 -11.59
C VAL A 47 8.37 -22.86 -10.37
N PHE A 48 9.29 -21.90 -10.28
CA PHE A 48 9.19 -20.88 -9.24
C PHE A 48 8.04 -19.91 -9.55
N PRO A 49 7.34 -19.42 -8.51
CA PRO A 49 6.41 -18.31 -8.70
C PRO A 49 7.16 -17.13 -9.34
N PRO A 50 6.45 -16.25 -10.09
CA PRO A 50 7.07 -15.03 -10.58
C PRO A 50 7.68 -14.26 -9.42
N PRO A 51 8.80 -13.55 -9.64
CA PRO A 51 9.42 -12.76 -8.57
C PRO A 51 8.38 -11.78 -7.99
N PRO A 52 8.44 -11.50 -6.67
CA PRO A 52 7.60 -10.49 -6.05
C PRO A 52 7.66 -9.16 -6.81
N VAL A 53 6.56 -8.42 -6.85
CA VAL A 53 6.54 -7.08 -7.43
C VAL A 53 7.44 -6.19 -6.58
N GLN A 54 8.52 -5.69 -7.18
CA GLN A 54 9.49 -4.85 -6.49
C GLN A 54 8.89 -3.47 -6.21
N GLY A 55 8.99 -3.01 -4.96
CA GLY A 55 8.65 -1.63 -4.60
C GLY A 55 9.70 -0.63 -5.07
N TYR A 56 9.28 0.61 -5.31
CA TYR A 56 10.19 1.71 -5.58
C TYR A 56 10.71 2.33 -4.28
N TYR A 57 11.95 2.81 -4.30
CA TYR A 57 12.52 3.58 -3.18
C TYR A 57 11.96 5.01 -3.07
N SER A 58 11.36 5.53 -4.15
CA SER A 58 10.72 6.85 -4.21
C SER A 58 9.70 6.89 -5.35
N SER A 59 8.59 7.60 -5.19
CA SER A 59 7.63 7.81 -6.29
C SER A 59 8.23 8.74 -7.35
N GLY A 60 7.80 8.59 -8.61
CA GLY A 60 8.30 9.38 -9.74
C GLY A 60 7.85 10.85 -9.74
N THR A 61 6.75 11.19 -9.07
CA THR A 61 6.04 12.47 -9.32
C THR A 61 5.40 13.11 -8.08
N GLY A 62 5.01 12.34 -7.06
CA GLY A 62 4.26 12.81 -5.90
C GLY A 62 4.76 12.21 -4.58
N ASN A 63 5.81 12.81 -4.02
CA ASN A 63 6.34 12.43 -2.71
C ASN A 63 6.05 13.52 -1.68
N ALA A 64 5.65 13.10 -0.48
CA ALA A 64 5.73 14.00 0.68
C ALA A 64 7.18 14.38 0.97
N SER A 65 7.35 15.46 1.74
CA SER A 65 8.67 15.82 2.27
C SER A 65 9.20 14.74 3.22
N ALA A 66 10.53 14.59 3.31
CA ALA A 66 11.15 13.68 4.27
C ALA A 66 10.72 14.03 5.72
N ASP A 67 10.63 15.31 6.05
CA ASP A 67 10.17 15.78 7.36
C ASP A 67 8.71 15.34 7.66
N ASP A 68 7.82 15.33 6.65
CA ASP A 68 6.45 14.86 6.83
C ASP A 68 6.35 13.33 6.97
N ALA A 69 7.25 12.59 6.29
CA ALA A 69 7.37 11.14 6.45
C ALA A 69 7.89 10.79 7.85
N ASP A 70 8.97 11.42 8.31
CA ASP A 70 9.53 11.20 9.65
C ASP A 70 8.50 11.52 10.75
N ARG A 71 7.79 12.64 10.62
CA ARG A 71 6.70 13.00 11.53
C ARG A 71 5.54 12.01 11.49
N ALA A 72 5.24 11.45 10.32
CA ALA A 72 4.19 10.45 10.18
C ALA A 72 4.60 9.14 10.88
N HIS A 73 5.84 8.70 10.70
CA HIS A 73 6.39 7.54 11.41
C HIS A 73 6.34 7.73 12.93
N GLU A 74 6.81 8.87 13.45
CA GLU A 74 6.75 9.17 14.89
C GLU A 74 5.31 9.19 15.42
N PHE A 75 4.37 9.76 14.66
CA PHE A 75 2.94 9.72 15.00
C PHE A 75 2.43 8.29 15.04
N CYS A 76 2.79 7.47 14.05
CA CYS A 76 2.33 6.10 13.92
C CYS A 76 2.82 5.21 15.07
N ASP A 77 4.09 5.35 15.43
CA ASP A 77 4.75 4.62 16.51
C ASP A 77 4.18 4.97 17.89
N SER A 78 3.77 6.23 18.08
CA SER A 78 3.26 6.72 19.36
C SER A 78 1.73 6.62 19.53
N THR A 79 1.00 6.36 18.45
CA THR A 79 -0.48 6.42 18.43
C THR A 79 -1.07 5.15 17.84
N PRO A 80 -1.29 4.06 18.58
CA PRO A 80 -1.81 2.81 17.99
C PRO A 80 -3.19 2.99 17.32
N LEU A 81 -3.50 2.12 16.34
CA LEU A 81 -4.80 2.10 15.69
C LEU A 81 -5.94 1.88 16.71
N TRP A 82 -7.09 2.49 16.45
CA TRP A 82 -8.29 2.35 17.28
C TRP A 82 -8.82 0.94 17.20
N ILE A 83 -8.95 0.30 18.36
CA ILE A 83 -9.61 -0.99 18.48
C ILE A 83 -11.08 -0.82 18.08
N PRO A 84 -11.60 -1.61 17.12
CA PRO A 84 -13.00 -1.51 16.71
C PRO A 84 -13.95 -1.70 17.87
N THR A 85 -15.06 -0.97 17.81
CA THR A 85 -16.13 -1.08 18.79
C THR A 85 -17.45 -1.37 18.09
N MET A 86 -18.36 -2.02 18.80
CA MET A 86 -19.69 -2.29 18.28
C MET A 86 -20.43 -0.96 18.03
N PRO A 87 -20.77 -0.61 16.78
CA PRO A 87 -21.57 0.58 16.51
C PRO A 87 -23.01 0.38 17.00
N SER A 88 -23.71 1.47 17.29
CA SER A 88 -25.16 1.38 17.47
C SER A 88 -25.83 0.97 16.16
N SER A 89 -26.95 0.24 16.25
CA SER A 89 -27.73 -0.16 15.06
C SER A 89 -28.24 1.04 14.25
N ALA A 90 -28.35 2.23 14.83
CA ALA A 90 -28.70 3.45 14.11
C ALA A 90 -27.53 3.92 13.23
N VAL A 91 -26.31 3.98 13.80
CA VAL A 91 -25.09 4.39 13.07
C VAL A 91 -24.78 3.42 11.93
N TRP A 92 -24.82 2.11 12.22
CA TRP A 92 -24.52 1.10 11.20
C TRP A 92 -25.50 1.17 10.02
N ARG A 93 -26.82 1.29 10.29
CA ARG A 93 -27.84 1.45 9.23
C ARG A 93 -27.75 2.77 8.49
N ASP A 94 -27.36 3.86 9.15
CA ASP A 94 -27.20 5.15 8.46
C ASP A 94 -26.12 5.09 7.37
N VAL A 95 -25.05 4.31 7.60
CA VAL A 95 -24.05 4.00 6.56
C VAL A 95 -24.57 2.95 5.57
N HIS A 96 -25.11 1.84 6.06
CA HIS A 96 -25.44 0.65 5.25
C HIS A 96 -26.72 0.75 4.42
N GLU A 97 -27.68 1.56 4.84
CA GLU A 97 -28.97 1.73 4.18
C GLU A 97 -29.08 3.12 3.56
N HIS A 98 -28.65 4.16 4.28
CA HIS A 98 -28.85 5.55 3.86
C HIS A 98 -27.64 6.17 3.16
N ARG A 99 -26.48 5.49 3.16
CA ARG A 99 -25.23 5.99 2.56
C ARG A 99 -24.88 7.39 3.06
N ASN A 100 -25.24 7.71 4.30
CA ASN A 100 -24.95 9.01 4.89
C ASN A 100 -23.49 9.02 5.32
N LEU A 101 -22.60 9.18 4.34
CA LEU A 101 -21.17 9.38 4.51
C LEU A 101 -20.87 10.82 4.13
N ARG A 102 -20.29 11.56 5.07
CA ARG A 102 -19.87 12.96 4.96
C ARG A 102 -18.35 13.03 5.06
N PRO A 103 -17.71 14.00 4.40
CA PRO A 103 -16.28 14.17 4.51
C PRO A 103 -15.91 14.86 5.83
N VAL A 104 -14.78 14.45 6.40
CA VAL A 104 -14.09 15.17 7.47
C VAL A 104 -12.97 15.97 6.82
N GLN A 105 -13.02 17.30 6.99
CA GLN A 105 -12.01 18.20 6.45
C GLN A 105 -10.88 18.37 7.48
N PRO A 106 -9.63 18.02 7.13
CA PRO A 106 -8.49 18.22 8.02
C PRO A 106 -8.03 19.69 8.01
N VAL A 107 -7.15 20.06 8.94
CA VAL A 107 -6.64 21.43 9.05
C VAL A 107 -5.73 21.81 7.88
N GLU A 108 -5.08 20.82 7.27
CA GLU A 108 -4.21 20.98 6.11
C GLU A 108 -4.98 21.25 4.81
N PHE A 109 -6.27 20.92 4.77
CA PHE A 109 -7.10 21.12 3.57
C PHE A 109 -7.41 22.61 3.37
N GLN A 110 -6.85 23.19 2.32
CA GLN A 110 -7.15 24.56 1.90
C GLN A 110 -7.97 24.54 0.62
N GLY A 111 -9.27 24.75 0.74
CA GLY A 111 -10.15 24.59 -0.41
C GLY A 111 -11.63 24.74 -0.08
N THR A 112 -12.45 24.19 -0.95
CA THR A 112 -13.89 24.02 -0.70
C THR A 112 -14.26 22.56 -0.76
N LEU A 113 -15.06 22.10 0.19
CA LEU A 113 -15.56 20.73 0.25
C LEU A 113 -17.05 20.75 0.56
N LYS A 114 -17.86 20.11 -0.28
CA LYS A 114 -19.33 20.14 -0.18
C LYS A 114 -19.90 18.75 -0.36
N SER A 115 -20.91 18.42 0.43
CA SER A 115 -21.76 17.24 0.17
C SER A 115 -22.85 17.64 -0.83
N SER A 116 -22.83 17.06 -2.02
CA SER A 116 -23.81 17.36 -3.08
C SER A 116 -25.10 16.56 -2.94
N SER A 117 -24.99 15.33 -2.43
CA SER A 117 -26.12 14.47 -2.05
C SER A 117 -25.65 13.41 -1.05
N GLN A 118 -26.54 12.51 -0.63
CA GLN A 118 -26.17 11.36 0.22
C GLN A 118 -25.03 10.55 -0.40
N GLY A 119 -23.91 10.47 0.32
CA GLY A 119 -22.72 9.74 -0.09
C GLY A 119 -22.00 10.34 -1.30
N ARG A 120 -22.24 11.60 -1.66
CA ARG A 120 -21.53 12.26 -2.76
C ARG A 120 -20.90 13.57 -2.31
N TRP A 121 -19.62 13.71 -2.56
CA TRP A 121 -18.87 14.92 -2.22
C TRP A 121 -18.30 15.55 -3.48
N SER A 122 -18.13 16.85 -3.46
CA SER A 122 -17.39 17.61 -4.47
C SER A 122 -16.41 18.50 -3.75
N GLY A 123 -15.15 18.47 -4.16
CA GLY A 123 -14.09 19.20 -3.52
C GLY A 123 -13.19 19.90 -4.53
N ALA A 124 -12.55 20.96 -4.06
CA ALA A 124 -11.51 21.67 -4.78
C ALA A 124 -10.45 22.16 -3.80
N THR A 125 -9.18 21.84 -4.01
CA THR A 125 -8.05 22.42 -3.26
C THR A 125 -7.48 23.63 -4.00
N ARG A 126 -6.83 24.53 -3.26
CA ARG A 126 -6.08 25.65 -3.82
C ARG A 126 -4.82 25.16 -4.50
N ASP A 127 -4.33 25.96 -5.46
CA ASP A 127 -3.00 25.78 -6.03
C ASP A 127 -1.95 25.70 -4.93
N ARG A 128 -0.99 24.79 -5.10
CA ARG A 128 0.11 24.58 -4.15
C ARG A 128 -0.32 24.14 -2.75
N ASN A 129 -1.53 23.60 -2.59
CA ASN A 129 -1.90 22.92 -1.36
C ASN A 129 -0.90 21.78 -1.10
N GLY A 130 -0.43 21.66 0.14
CA GLY A 130 0.38 20.52 0.54
C GLY A 130 -0.44 19.23 0.59
N ASP A 131 0.16 18.16 1.07
CA ASP A 131 -0.54 16.89 1.22
C ASP A 131 -1.60 16.99 2.32
N CYS A 132 -2.80 16.52 2.04
CA CYS A 132 -3.87 16.43 3.03
C CYS A 132 -4.80 15.24 2.75
N LEU A 133 -5.50 14.78 3.77
CA LEU A 133 -6.34 13.61 3.73
C LEU A 133 -7.78 13.94 4.11
N VAL A 134 -8.70 13.73 3.17
CA VAL A 134 -10.13 13.77 3.45
C VAL A 134 -10.62 12.35 3.68
N VAL A 135 -11.20 12.08 4.86
CA VAL A 135 -11.77 10.77 5.22
C VAL A 135 -13.28 10.85 5.37
N SER A 136 -13.98 9.72 5.24
CA SER A 136 -15.37 9.62 5.68
C SER A 136 -15.46 9.82 7.20
N HIS A 137 -16.51 10.47 7.69
CA HIS A 137 -16.73 10.63 9.14
C HIS A 137 -17.16 9.34 9.87
N LEU A 138 -17.54 8.30 9.11
CA LEU A 138 -17.88 6.97 9.61
C LEU A 138 -17.19 5.91 8.74
N PRO A 139 -16.91 4.71 9.28
CA PRO A 139 -16.35 3.61 8.52
C PRO A 139 -17.24 3.19 7.35
N LEU A 140 -16.62 2.75 6.26
CA LEU A 140 -17.28 1.96 5.21
C LEU A 140 -17.36 0.48 5.61
N TYR A 141 -16.39 0.01 6.42
CA TYR A 141 -16.33 -1.33 6.98
C TYR A 141 -16.23 -1.21 8.50
N PHE A 142 -17.24 -1.71 9.22
CA PHE A 142 -17.22 -1.82 10.67
C PHE A 142 -16.77 -3.24 11.03
N ALA A 143 -15.53 -3.44 11.47
CA ALA A 143 -14.97 -4.78 11.69
C ALA A 143 -15.85 -5.63 12.62
N ALA A 144 -16.41 -5.01 13.65
CA ALA A 144 -17.24 -5.70 14.64
C ALA A 144 -18.62 -6.17 14.11
N MET A 145 -19.09 -5.64 12.98
CA MET A 145 -20.39 -5.94 12.37
C MET A 145 -20.30 -6.59 10.99
N ASP A 146 -19.29 -6.20 10.22
CA ASP A 146 -19.17 -6.49 8.79
C ASP A 146 -18.15 -7.59 8.52
N SER A 147 -17.37 -8.01 9.52
CA SER A 147 -16.40 -9.09 9.34
C SER A 147 -17.06 -10.42 9.00
N PRO A 148 -16.71 -11.06 7.87
CA PRO A 148 -17.16 -12.42 7.54
C PRO A 148 -16.78 -13.46 8.59
N LEU A 149 -15.78 -13.18 9.43
CA LEU A 149 -15.37 -14.06 10.53
C LEU A 149 -16.36 -14.05 11.69
N LEU A 150 -17.11 -12.95 11.85
CA LEU A 150 -18.12 -12.77 12.89
C LEU A 150 -19.53 -13.09 12.38
N ARG A 151 -19.77 -12.80 11.10
CA ARG A 151 -21.01 -13.09 10.40
C ARG A 151 -21.01 -14.55 9.96
N ASN A 152 -21.65 -15.43 10.74
CA ASN A 152 -21.81 -16.84 10.37
C ASN A 152 -22.80 -17.06 9.19
N ASP A 153 -22.93 -16.10 8.27
CA ASP A 153 -23.80 -16.14 7.10
C ASP A 153 -23.09 -16.61 5.83
N GLY A 154 -21.75 -16.71 5.86
CA GLY A 154 -20.93 -17.18 4.74
C GLY A 154 -20.86 -16.19 3.57
N HIS A 155 -21.28 -14.95 3.79
CA HIS A 155 -21.24 -13.90 2.77
C HIS A 155 -19.96 -13.07 2.87
N ASP A 156 -19.41 -12.74 1.70
CA ASP A 156 -18.32 -11.78 1.60
C ASP A 156 -18.84 -10.36 1.88
N THR A 157 -17.98 -9.52 2.44
CA THR A 157 -18.24 -8.10 2.63
C THR A 157 -17.46 -7.30 1.61
N VAL A 158 -18.13 -6.35 0.94
CA VAL A 158 -17.52 -5.48 -0.06
C VAL A 158 -17.66 -4.02 0.35
N ILE A 159 -16.53 -3.32 0.41
CA ILE A 159 -16.48 -1.85 0.46
C ILE A 159 -15.92 -1.30 -0.83
N TYR A 160 -16.50 -0.21 -1.32
CA TYR A 160 -16.12 0.40 -2.59
C TYR A 160 -16.58 1.85 -2.65
N PHE A 161 -15.82 2.70 -3.34
CA PHE A 161 -16.27 4.03 -3.73
C PHE A 161 -15.52 4.52 -4.98
N GLU A 162 -16.09 5.52 -5.64
CA GLU A 162 -15.52 6.14 -6.84
C GLU A 162 -15.08 7.57 -6.60
N VAL A 163 -14.04 8.00 -7.31
CA VAL A 163 -13.58 9.38 -7.39
C VAL A 163 -13.39 9.77 -8.86
N LYS A 164 -13.98 10.90 -9.23
CA LYS A 164 -13.84 11.53 -10.54
C LYS A 164 -12.85 12.67 -10.48
N LEU A 165 -11.84 12.63 -11.33
CA LEU A 165 -10.92 13.74 -11.54
C LEU A 165 -11.60 14.80 -12.42
N LYS A 166 -11.76 16.02 -11.92
CA LYS A 166 -12.45 17.11 -12.65
C LYS A 166 -11.50 18.15 -13.21
N GLY A 167 -10.36 18.37 -12.56
CA GLY A 167 -9.35 19.33 -13.01
C GLY A 167 -8.08 19.23 -12.18
N LEU A 168 -6.96 19.58 -12.81
CA LEU A 168 -5.64 19.69 -12.19
C LEU A 168 -5.09 21.10 -12.44
N ARG A 169 -4.41 21.65 -11.45
CA ARG A 169 -3.74 22.97 -11.45
C ARG A 169 -2.33 22.83 -10.89
N ALA A 170 -1.76 23.91 -10.36
CA ALA A 170 -0.38 23.91 -9.86
C ALA A 170 -0.20 22.96 -8.67
N GLY A 171 0.78 22.06 -8.79
CA GLY A 171 1.14 21.10 -7.76
C GLY A 171 1.72 21.73 -6.49
N PRO A 172 2.07 20.92 -5.49
CA PRO A 172 2.60 21.40 -4.23
C PRO A 172 3.93 22.16 -4.40
N GLY A 173 4.18 23.12 -3.51
CA GLY A 173 5.44 23.85 -3.47
C GLY A 173 5.60 24.95 -4.53
N SER A 174 6.84 25.31 -4.86
CA SER A 174 7.19 26.42 -5.76
C SER A 174 7.62 26.00 -7.17
N GLY A 175 7.67 24.70 -7.48
CA GLY A 175 8.21 24.12 -8.72
C GLY A 175 7.19 23.44 -9.64
N GLU A 176 7.67 22.49 -10.47
CA GLU A 176 6.91 21.67 -11.45
C GLU A 176 6.20 20.45 -10.80
N GLY A 177 5.83 20.53 -9.52
CA GLY A 177 5.13 19.43 -8.85
C GLY A 177 3.81 19.11 -9.56
N GLU A 178 3.46 17.83 -9.62
CA GLU A 178 2.17 17.40 -10.16
C GLU A 178 1.08 17.54 -9.09
N SER A 179 -0.12 17.96 -9.50
CA SER A 179 -1.30 17.91 -8.63
C SER A 179 -2.00 16.57 -8.84
N GLY A 180 -2.73 16.12 -7.82
CA GLY A 180 -3.44 14.86 -7.94
C GLY A 180 -4.21 14.50 -6.69
N PHE A 181 -4.65 13.24 -6.69
CA PHE A 181 -5.22 12.60 -5.52
C PHE A 181 -4.80 11.15 -5.45
N SER A 182 -4.95 10.59 -4.27
CA SER A 182 -4.89 9.16 -4.03
C SER A 182 -6.25 8.69 -3.52
N ILE A 183 -6.69 7.54 -4.00
CA ILE A 183 -7.93 6.89 -3.57
C ILE A 183 -7.57 5.67 -2.73
N GLY A 184 -8.18 5.52 -1.56
CA GLY A 184 -7.79 4.45 -0.65
C GLY A 184 -8.70 4.22 0.53
N PHE A 185 -8.22 3.37 1.42
CA PHE A 185 -8.85 3.08 2.71
C PHE A 185 -7.82 3.29 3.83
N VAL A 186 -8.28 3.80 4.98
CA VAL A 186 -7.46 3.98 6.18
C VAL A 186 -8.19 3.45 7.41
N ALA A 187 -7.45 2.82 8.31
CA ALA A 187 -7.81 2.67 9.72
C ALA A 187 -7.39 3.94 10.48
N GLN A 188 -8.12 4.26 11.54
CA GLN A 188 -7.85 5.44 12.38
C GLN A 188 -7.14 5.05 13.67
N PRO A 189 -6.32 5.91 14.29
CA PRO A 189 -5.91 7.25 13.82
C PRO A 189 -4.90 7.20 12.67
N TYR A 190 -5.08 8.10 11.70
CA TYR A 190 -4.19 8.25 10.55
C TYR A 190 -3.70 9.70 10.41
N PRO A 191 -2.41 9.96 10.09
CA PRO A 191 -1.89 11.31 9.94
C PRO A 191 -2.58 12.04 8.78
N SER A 192 -3.23 13.17 9.06
CA SER A 192 -4.08 13.88 8.09
C SER A 192 -3.33 14.58 6.95
N TRP A 193 -1.99 14.55 6.99
CA TRP A 193 -1.09 15.12 5.99
C TRP A 193 -0.41 14.04 5.12
N ARG A 194 -0.91 12.79 5.14
CA ARG A 194 -0.36 11.67 4.36
C ARG A 194 -1.43 11.07 3.46
N SER A 195 -1.02 10.61 2.27
CA SER A 195 -1.90 9.86 1.37
C SER A 195 -2.24 8.47 1.95
N PRO A 196 -3.42 7.90 1.65
CA PRO A 196 -3.72 6.51 1.96
C PRO A 196 -2.71 5.57 1.28
N GLY A 197 -2.30 4.54 2.02
CA GLY A 197 -1.31 3.57 1.61
C GLY A 197 0.10 3.88 2.08
N TRP A 198 0.39 5.12 2.50
CA TRP A 198 1.75 5.52 2.90
C TRP A 198 2.14 5.09 4.31
N GLU A 199 1.18 4.93 5.22
CA GLU A 199 1.44 4.54 6.61
C GLU A 199 0.61 3.31 7.01
N ARG A 200 0.94 2.70 8.15
CA ARG A 200 0.22 1.53 8.71
C ARG A 200 -1.30 1.72 8.71
N GLY A 201 -2.02 0.61 8.57
CA GLY A 201 -3.47 0.60 8.53
C GLY A 201 -4.07 1.21 7.26
N SER A 202 -3.34 1.29 6.15
CA SER A 202 -3.87 1.93 4.94
C SER A 202 -3.39 1.32 3.63
N LEU A 203 -4.23 1.47 2.61
CA LEU A 203 -3.88 1.18 1.22
C LEU A 203 -4.46 2.22 0.29
N GLY A 204 -3.81 2.45 -0.84
CA GLY A 204 -4.27 3.44 -1.82
C GLY A 204 -3.62 3.30 -3.20
N VAL A 205 -4.15 4.05 -4.15
CA VAL A 205 -3.61 4.22 -5.50
C VAL A 205 -3.49 5.71 -5.80
N CYS A 206 -2.30 6.15 -6.22
CA CYS A 206 -2.00 7.54 -6.54
C CYS A 206 -2.30 7.86 -8.02
N SER A 207 -2.78 9.08 -8.28
CA SER A 207 -3.26 9.47 -9.61
C SER A 207 -2.16 9.88 -10.58
N ASP A 208 -1.05 10.40 -10.06
CA ASP A 208 0.06 10.98 -10.81
C ASP A 208 0.91 9.90 -11.50
N ASP A 209 1.23 8.82 -10.80
CA ASP A 209 2.01 7.70 -11.34
C ASP A 209 1.18 6.42 -11.59
N GLY A 210 0.03 6.27 -10.92
CA GLY A 210 -0.77 5.05 -10.98
C GLY A 210 -0.23 3.92 -10.08
N CYS A 211 0.70 4.22 -9.19
CA CYS A 211 1.25 3.27 -8.23
C CYS A 211 0.24 2.94 -7.13
N ARG A 212 0.32 1.72 -6.61
CA ARG A 212 -0.40 1.29 -5.40
C ARG A 212 0.54 1.26 -4.20
N PHE A 213 -0.05 1.52 -3.04
CA PHE A 213 0.65 1.60 -1.76
C PHE A 213 -0.13 0.80 -0.72
N VAL A 214 0.56 0.02 0.10
CA VAL A 214 0.00 -0.75 1.21
C VAL A 214 0.99 -0.65 2.36
N ASN A 215 0.68 0.17 3.36
CA ASN A 215 1.59 0.53 4.45
C ASN A 215 3.03 0.79 3.96
N ASP A 216 3.19 1.57 2.89
CA ASP A 216 4.44 1.77 2.18
C ASP A 216 4.78 3.25 2.09
N SER A 217 5.71 3.69 2.94
CA SER A 217 6.15 5.09 3.01
C SER A 217 7.18 5.46 1.93
N TRP A 218 7.50 4.53 1.03
CA TRP A 218 8.46 4.71 -0.05
C TRP A 218 7.72 5.02 -1.37
N GLY A 219 8.17 4.46 -2.49
CA GLY A 219 7.66 4.77 -3.82
C GLY A 219 6.52 3.90 -4.31
N GLY A 220 5.98 2.99 -3.48
CA GLY A 220 4.87 2.14 -3.87
C GLY A 220 5.27 1.09 -4.92
N ARG A 221 4.26 0.51 -5.56
CA ARG A 221 4.42 -0.52 -6.60
C ARG A 221 3.67 -0.16 -7.86
N ASP A 222 4.24 -0.48 -9.01
CA ASP A 222 3.54 -0.40 -10.31
C ASP A 222 2.19 -1.13 -10.24
N PHE A 223 1.14 -0.48 -10.72
CA PHE A 223 -0.20 -1.07 -10.70
C PHE A 223 -1.05 -0.67 -11.89
N THR A 224 -1.20 0.63 -12.14
CA THR A 224 -2.02 1.15 -13.22
C THR A 224 -1.35 2.36 -13.87
N THR A 225 -2.05 3.03 -14.79
CA THR A 225 -1.56 4.22 -15.47
C THR A 225 -1.94 5.50 -14.72
N PRO A 226 -1.30 6.65 -14.99
CA PRO A 226 -1.75 7.94 -14.47
C PRO A 226 -3.21 8.24 -14.80
N PHE A 227 -3.94 8.86 -13.88
CA PHE A 227 -5.36 9.17 -14.03
C PHE A 227 -5.57 10.39 -14.91
N GLN A 228 -6.61 10.38 -15.73
CA GLN A 228 -6.87 11.46 -16.67
C GLN A 228 -8.00 12.37 -16.21
N VAL A 229 -7.90 13.68 -16.49
CA VAL A 229 -9.00 14.60 -16.21
C VAL A 229 -10.27 14.16 -16.95
N GLY A 230 -11.37 14.06 -16.22
CA GLY A 230 -12.65 13.53 -16.69
C GLY A 230 -12.88 12.06 -16.37
N GLU A 231 -11.83 11.32 -16.03
CA GLU A 231 -11.90 9.91 -15.64
C GLU A 231 -12.54 9.72 -14.26
N THR A 232 -13.28 8.63 -14.10
CA THR A 232 -13.76 8.16 -12.79
C THR A 232 -13.07 6.85 -12.47
N VAL A 233 -12.29 6.84 -11.40
CA VAL A 233 -11.66 5.65 -10.86
C VAL A 233 -12.43 5.18 -9.63
N GLY A 234 -12.32 3.91 -9.27
CA GLY A 234 -12.89 3.40 -8.04
C GLY A 234 -12.06 2.28 -7.48
N LEU A 235 -12.02 2.18 -6.16
CA LEU A 235 -11.26 1.20 -5.41
C LEU A 235 -12.19 0.48 -4.45
N GLY A 236 -12.06 -0.84 -4.36
CA GLY A 236 -12.81 -1.63 -3.41
C GLY A 236 -12.02 -2.78 -2.82
N MET A 237 -12.48 -3.25 -1.68
CA MET A 237 -11.95 -4.40 -0.95
C MET A 237 -13.06 -5.42 -0.77
N VAL A 238 -12.75 -6.69 -0.99
CA VAL A 238 -13.60 -7.83 -0.71
C VAL A 238 -12.99 -8.59 0.45
N PHE A 239 -13.74 -8.73 1.54
CA PHE A 239 -13.39 -9.52 2.70
C PHE A 239 -14.13 -10.86 2.62
N SER A 240 -13.38 -11.94 2.71
CA SER A 240 -13.89 -13.31 2.72
C SER A 240 -13.42 -14.07 3.96
N ALA A 241 -14.23 -15.04 4.40
CA ALA A 241 -13.75 -16.01 5.37
C ALA A 241 -12.56 -16.82 4.78
N PRO A 242 -11.52 -17.12 5.58
CA PRO A 242 -10.30 -17.77 5.10
C PRO A 242 -10.60 -19.13 4.46
N LYS A 243 -10.17 -19.31 3.21
CA LYS A 243 -10.38 -20.51 2.40
C LYS A 243 -9.35 -21.62 2.73
N GLY A 244 -9.28 -22.05 3.99
CA GLY A 244 -8.57 -23.28 4.41
C GLY A 244 -7.03 -23.23 4.50
N ILE A 245 -6.51 -24.00 5.47
CA ILE A 245 -5.13 -24.18 5.98
C ILE A 245 -3.99 -23.78 5.01
N ARG A 246 -3.43 -22.57 5.18
CA ARG A 246 -2.08 -22.25 4.68
C ARG A 246 -1.06 -23.11 5.45
N ARG A 247 -0.45 -24.08 4.78
CA ARG A 247 0.55 -24.99 5.37
C ARG A 247 1.92 -24.32 5.39
N SER A 248 2.20 -23.55 6.43
CA SER A 248 3.58 -23.39 6.93
C SER A 248 3.58 -23.54 8.46
N SER A 249 4.64 -24.14 8.96
CA SER A 249 4.75 -24.70 10.30
C SER A 249 5.48 -23.72 11.23
N SER A 250 4.73 -22.93 12.01
CA SER A 250 5.03 -22.60 13.42
C SER A 250 3.96 -21.71 14.10
N ASP A 251 3.18 -20.91 13.38
CA ASP A 251 2.31 -19.86 14.00
C ASP A 251 0.80 -20.12 13.94
N LYS A 252 0.38 -21.36 14.26
CA LYS A 252 -0.97 -21.88 13.97
C LYS A 252 -2.14 -21.34 14.79
N LYS A 253 -1.99 -20.29 15.62
CA LYS A 253 -3.11 -19.78 16.46
C LYS A 253 -3.60 -18.38 16.09
N GLU A 254 -2.81 -17.63 15.31
CA GLU A 254 -3.10 -16.22 14.99
C GLU A 254 -3.67 -16.08 13.57
N MET A 255 -3.03 -16.75 12.59
CA MET A 255 -3.43 -16.81 11.17
C MET A 255 -4.82 -17.42 10.87
N SER A 256 -5.46 -18.05 11.86
CA SER A 256 -6.81 -18.63 11.69
C SER A 256 -7.94 -17.60 11.87
N ARG A 257 -7.63 -16.34 12.19
CA ARG A 257 -8.60 -15.30 12.55
C ARG A 257 -8.58 -14.06 11.65
N MET A 258 -8.00 -14.16 10.45
CA MET A 258 -7.86 -13.02 9.54
C MET A 258 -8.61 -13.30 8.24
N CYS A 259 -9.19 -12.27 7.64
CA CYS A 259 -9.94 -12.41 6.40
C CYS A 259 -8.98 -12.67 5.22
N ASP A 260 -9.43 -13.45 4.24
CA ASP A 260 -8.84 -13.34 2.90
C ASP A 260 -9.34 -12.02 2.30
N VAL A 261 -8.43 -11.16 1.84
CA VAL A 261 -8.77 -9.81 1.35
C VAL A 261 -8.27 -9.63 -0.09
N GLU A 262 -9.20 -9.33 -1.00
CA GLU A 262 -8.92 -8.98 -2.39
C GLU A 262 -9.23 -7.51 -2.63
N ILE A 263 -8.27 -6.78 -3.20
CA ILE A 263 -8.45 -5.39 -3.63
C ILE A 263 -8.74 -5.40 -5.12
N PHE A 264 -9.70 -4.60 -5.56
CA PHE A 264 -9.99 -4.39 -6.97
C PHE A 264 -10.10 -2.91 -7.32
N PHE A 265 -9.72 -2.61 -8.55
CA PHE A 265 -9.71 -1.27 -9.08
C PHE A 265 -10.55 -1.19 -10.35
N THR A 266 -11.17 -0.04 -10.55
CA THR A 266 -12.06 0.24 -11.67
C THR A 266 -11.71 1.56 -12.34
N ARG A 267 -11.90 1.63 -13.66
CA ARG A 267 -11.83 2.84 -14.47
C ARG A 267 -13.08 2.98 -15.30
N ASN A 268 -13.75 4.12 -15.22
CA ASN A 268 -14.98 4.45 -15.93
C ASN A 268 -16.03 3.33 -15.86
N GLY A 269 -16.21 2.77 -14.67
CA GLY A 269 -17.17 1.70 -14.39
C GLY A 269 -16.77 0.30 -14.83
N ARG A 270 -15.53 0.08 -15.27
CA ARG A 270 -15.01 -1.24 -15.66
C ARG A 270 -13.87 -1.66 -14.74
N ARG A 271 -13.84 -2.93 -14.35
CA ARG A 271 -12.71 -3.51 -13.61
C ARG A 271 -11.45 -3.39 -14.47
N ALA A 272 -10.40 -2.80 -13.90
CA ALA A 272 -9.15 -2.47 -14.59
C ALA A 272 -7.91 -3.09 -13.92
N GLY A 273 -8.08 -3.71 -12.75
CA GLY A 273 -7.01 -4.39 -12.03
C GLY A 273 -7.44 -4.82 -10.64
N GLY A 274 -6.50 -5.40 -9.90
CA GLY A 274 -6.66 -5.79 -8.50
C GLY A 274 -5.44 -6.53 -8.00
N TRP A 275 -5.36 -6.74 -6.69
CA TRP A 275 -4.31 -7.51 -6.04
C TRP A 275 -4.83 -8.24 -4.82
N ASN A 276 -4.11 -9.27 -4.39
CA ASN A 276 -4.35 -9.92 -3.11
C ASN A 276 -3.59 -9.17 -2.03
N LEU A 277 -4.24 -8.84 -0.91
CA LEU A 277 -3.57 -8.16 0.21
C LEU A 277 -2.35 -8.97 0.72
N HIS A 278 -2.45 -10.29 0.66
CA HIS A 278 -1.46 -11.25 1.16
C HIS A 278 -0.47 -11.73 0.09
N GLU A 279 -0.27 -10.97 -0.99
CA GLU A 279 0.79 -11.26 -1.96
C GLU A 279 2.18 -11.23 -1.28
N GLU A 280 3.16 -11.93 -1.85
CA GLU A 280 4.52 -11.87 -1.31
C GLU A 280 5.08 -10.45 -1.40
N MET A 281 5.66 -9.99 -0.29
CA MET A 281 6.28 -8.67 -0.17
C MET A 281 7.77 -8.81 0.12
N ASP A 282 8.53 -7.79 -0.27
CA ASP A 282 9.90 -7.61 0.16
C ASP A 282 9.98 -7.38 1.68
N ALA A 283 11.13 -7.74 2.25
CA ALA A 283 11.37 -7.61 3.69
C ALA A 283 11.30 -6.17 4.20
N ASP A 284 11.46 -5.19 3.30
CA ASP A 284 11.44 -3.76 3.59
C ASP A 284 10.02 -3.15 3.48
N SER A 285 9.00 -3.95 3.17
CA SER A 285 7.60 -3.49 3.17
C SER A 285 7.06 -3.25 4.59
N GLY A 286 6.23 -2.24 4.77
CA GLY A 286 5.61 -1.91 6.07
C GLY A 286 4.46 -2.84 6.50
N GLY A 287 4.37 -4.04 5.91
CA GLY A 287 3.38 -5.06 6.27
C GLY A 287 1.94 -4.73 5.88
N ILE A 288 0.97 -5.41 6.49
CA ILE A 288 -0.47 -5.28 6.16
C ILE A 288 -1.36 -5.05 7.38
N GLU A 289 -0.76 -4.65 8.51
CA GLU A 289 -1.49 -4.32 9.75
C GLU A 289 -2.67 -3.40 9.47
N GLY A 290 -3.83 -3.70 10.06
CA GLY A 290 -5.03 -2.87 9.99
C GLY A 290 -5.94 -3.14 8.79
N LEU A 291 -5.55 -4.02 7.87
CA LEU A 291 -6.25 -4.23 6.60
C LEU A 291 -6.89 -5.62 6.45
N GLU A 292 -6.72 -6.49 7.45
CA GLU A 292 -7.08 -7.91 7.40
C GLU A 292 -8.52 -8.20 7.88
N GLY A 293 -9.34 -7.15 7.92
CA GLY A 293 -10.74 -7.20 8.36
C GLY A 293 -10.92 -7.12 9.88
N ASP A 294 -9.87 -6.76 10.60
CA ASP A 294 -9.76 -6.64 12.05
C ASP A 294 -9.86 -5.19 12.56
N PHE A 295 -9.84 -4.20 11.67
CA PHE A 295 -10.03 -2.77 11.98
C PHE A 295 -11.15 -2.13 11.17
N ASP A 296 -11.72 -1.05 11.71
CA ASP A 296 -12.69 -0.23 10.98
C ASP A 296 -11.99 0.53 9.86
N LEU A 297 -12.51 0.46 8.64
CA LEU A 297 -11.92 1.10 7.48
C LEU A 297 -12.77 2.24 6.95
N TYR A 298 -12.12 3.38 6.76
CA TYR A 298 -12.71 4.62 6.28
C TYR A 298 -12.32 4.85 4.83
N GLY A 299 -13.24 5.41 4.05
CA GLY A 299 -12.94 5.84 2.69
C GLY A 299 -12.09 7.09 2.73
N ALA A 300 -10.96 7.07 2.04
CA ALA A 300 -9.92 8.08 2.12
C ALA A 300 -9.56 8.64 0.74
N ILE A 301 -9.43 9.96 0.67
CA ILE A 301 -8.97 10.68 -0.51
C ILE A 301 -7.80 11.57 -0.07
N GLY A 302 -6.58 11.16 -0.42
CA GLY A 302 -5.40 12.01 -0.28
C GLY A 302 -5.37 13.02 -1.41
N LEU A 303 -4.97 14.26 -1.12
CA LEU A 303 -5.00 15.39 -2.06
C LEU A 303 -3.70 16.15 -1.97
N PHE A 304 -3.14 16.51 -3.13
CA PHE A 304 -1.90 17.26 -3.24
C PHE A 304 -1.96 18.22 -4.43
N GLY A 305 -1.48 19.44 -4.24
CA GLY A 305 -1.61 20.51 -5.23
C GLY A 305 -3.05 21.01 -5.42
N GLY A 306 -3.28 21.72 -6.52
CA GLY A 306 -4.59 22.23 -6.90
C GLY A 306 -5.38 21.21 -7.73
N ILE A 307 -6.46 20.67 -7.17
CA ILE A 307 -7.31 19.66 -7.82
C ILE A 307 -8.79 20.01 -7.65
N ASP A 308 -9.60 19.63 -8.63
CA ASP A 308 -11.06 19.50 -8.50
C ASP A 308 -11.47 18.03 -8.62
N PHE A 309 -12.37 17.57 -7.75
CA PHE A 309 -12.84 16.19 -7.76
C PHE A 309 -14.30 16.04 -7.33
N GLU A 310 -14.89 14.90 -7.67
CA GLU A 310 -16.16 14.43 -7.11
C GLU A 310 -16.00 13.00 -6.60
N SER A 311 -16.50 12.69 -5.41
CA SER A 311 -16.51 11.32 -4.87
C SER A 311 -17.94 10.77 -4.77
N CYS A 312 -18.06 9.44 -4.90
CA CYS A 312 -19.33 8.73 -4.80
C CYS A 312 -19.19 7.44 -3.98
N PHE A 313 -19.73 7.50 -2.77
CA PHE A 313 -19.89 6.38 -1.83
C PHE A 313 -21.25 5.69 -1.96
N ASN A 314 -22.18 6.28 -2.71
CA ASN A 314 -23.53 5.73 -2.90
C ASN A 314 -23.57 4.80 -4.12
N PRO A 315 -23.92 3.50 -3.97
CA PRO A 315 -24.01 2.54 -5.08
C PRO A 315 -24.91 2.96 -6.25
N ALA A 316 -25.96 3.74 -5.97
CA ALA A 316 -26.85 4.26 -7.00
C ALA A 316 -26.12 5.15 -8.00
N GLY A 317 -25.07 5.86 -7.56
CA GLY A 317 -24.29 6.79 -8.36
C GLY A 317 -22.99 6.23 -8.95
N TRP A 318 -22.64 4.97 -8.67
CA TRP A 318 -21.45 4.33 -9.24
C TRP A 318 -21.61 4.08 -10.74
N LEU A 319 -20.52 4.27 -11.48
CA LEU A 319 -20.40 3.81 -12.85
C LEU A 319 -20.22 2.30 -12.89
N TRP A 320 -19.44 1.73 -11.98
CA TRP A 320 -19.29 0.29 -11.84
C TRP A 320 -20.55 -0.31 -11.24
N LYS A 321 -21.03 -1.39 -11.85
CA LYS A 321 -22.17 -2.17 -11.36
C LYS A 321 -21.64 -3.57 -10.98
N PRO A 322 -21.55 -3.86 -9.66
CA PRO A 322 -21.20 -5.19 -9.17
C PRO A 322 -22.16 -6.27 -9.68
#